data_AF-A0A6M2A9T8-F1
#
_entry.id   AF-A0A6M2A9T8-F1
#
_cell.length_a   1.000
_cell.length_b   1.000
_cell.length_c   1.000
_cell.angle_alpha   90.00
_cell.angle_beta   90.00
_cell.angle_gamma   90.00
#
_symmetry.space_group_name_H-M   'P 1'
#
loop_
_entity.id
_entity.type
_entity.pdbx_description
1 polymer ?
#
loop_
_entity_poly.entity_id
_entity_poly.type
_entity_poly.pdbx_seq_one_letter_code
_entity_poly.pdbx_strand_id
1 'polypeptide(L)'
;MRTYPTYIKKLFKHGGSQAIDLPMKEFVKKHAKKEVVIEVREDGLFIYLDTLTTMESDPQFQQFIEALFQDAMEHPEQLKNLEEVWDEEWDELLEGVDVSDEI
;
A
#
# COMPACT_ATOMS: atom_id res chain seq x y z
N MET A 1 -23.78 14.07 3.46
CA MET A 1 -23.78 12.69 3.99
C MET A 1 -23.59 11.76 2.80
N ARG A 2 -22.47 11.03 2.71
CA ARG A 2 -22.25 10.07 1.61
C ARG A 2 -23.01 8.79 1.96
N THR A 3 -24.04 8.46 1.19
CA THR A 3 -24.75 7.18 1.29
C THR A 3 -24.05 6.17 0.39
N TYR A 4 -23.45 5.14 0.98
CA TYR A 4 -22.88 4.03 0.24
C TYR A 4 -23.97 2.98 -0.03
N PRO A 5 -23.95 2.31 -1.19
CA PRO A 5 -24.86 1.21 -1.44
C PRO A 5 -24.56 0.05 -0.47
N THR A 6 -25.58 -0.39 0.27
CA THR A 6 -25.50 -1.55 1.17
C THR A 6 -25.99 -2.80 0.47
N TYR A 7 -25.19 -3.86 0.50
CA TYR A 7 -25.56 -5.16 -0.08
C TYR A 7 -25.61 -6.21 1.02
N ILE A 8 -26.75 -6.93 1.12
CA ILE A 8 -26.86 -8.11 1.98
C ILE A 8 -26.44 -9.33 1.15
N LYS A 9 -25.37 -10.00 1.57
CA LYS A 9 -24.82 -11.20 0.91
C LYS A 9 -24.83 -12.39 1.86
N LYS A 10 -24.99 -13.59 1.30
CA LYS A 10 -24.93 -14.83 2.07
C LYS A 10 -23.49 -15.36 2.08
N LEU A 11 -23.07 -15.85 3.24
CA LEU A 11 -21.88 -16.67 3.36
C LEU A 11 -22.15 -18.07 2.79
N PHE A 12 -21.20 -18.61 2.06
CA PHE A 12 -21.24 -19.97 1.56
C PHE A 12 -19.88 -20.63 1.66
N LYS A 13 -19.85 -21.96 1.64
CA LYS A 13 -18.59 -22.72 1.60
C LYS A 13 -18.08 -22.82 0.17
N HIS A 14 -16.79 -22.55 -0.02
CA HIS A 14 -16.08 -22.78 -1.27
C HIS A 14 -14.74 -23.45 -0.98
N GLY A 15 -14.58 -24.71 -1.39
CA GLY A 15 -13.45 -25.53 -0.98
C GLY A 15 -13.37 -25.67 0.54
N GLY A 16 -12.21 -25.37 1.13
CA GLY A 16 -11.97 -25.39 2.57
C GLY A 16 -12.35 -24.10 3.33
N SER A 17 -12.88 -23.09 2.64
CA SER A 17 -13.04 -21.73 3.18
C SER A 17 -14.49 -21.23 3.13
N GLN A 18 -14.78 -20.18 3.89
CA GLN A 18 -16.01 -19.38 3.73
C GLN A 18 -15.80 -18.32 2.65
N ALA A 19 -16.83 -18.04 1.87
CA ALA A 19 -16.82 -17.09 0.76
C ALA A 19 -18.10 -16.26 0.72
N ILE A 20 -18.01 -15.09 0.09
CA ILE A 20 -19.13 -14.20 -0.23
C ILE A 20 -19.04 -13.76 -1.69
N ASP A 21 -20.19 -13.52 -2.32
CA ASP A 21 -20.23 -12.98 -3.67
C ASP A 21 -20.06 -11.46 -3.65
N LEU A 22 -18.91 -10.98 -4.13
CA LEU A 22 -18.63 -9.55 -4.26
C LEU A 22 -19.34 -8.95 -5.49
N PRO A 23 -19.87 -7.71 -5.39
CA PRO A 23 -20.50 -7.03 -6.52
C PRO A 23 -19.47 -6.69 -7.60
N MET A 24 -19.51 -7.42 -8.73
CA MET A 24 -18.45 -7.38 -9.75
C MET A 24 -18.24 -6.02 -10.42
N LYS A 25 -19.29 -5.22 -10.62
CA LYS A 25 -19.15 -3.92 -11.32
C LYS A 25 -18.51 -2.87 -10.44
N GLU A 26 -18.87 -2.87 -9.16
CA GLU A 26 -18.46 -1.91 -8.16
C GLU A 26 -17.09 -2.25 -7.56
N PHE A 27 -16.76 -3.54 -7.44
CA PHE A 27 -15.58 -4.00 -6.73
C PHE A 27 -14.48 -4.58 -7.65
N VAL A 28 -14.84 -5.39 -8.66
CA VAL A 28 -13.87 -6.18 -9.44
C VAL A 28 -13.48 -5.55 -10.78
N LYS A 29 -14.44 -4.99 -11.52
CA LYS A 29 -14.19 -4.50 -12.89
C LYS A 29 -13.37 -3.21 -12.99
N LYS A 30 -13.21 -2.49 -11.88
CA LYS A 30 -12.46 -1.23 -11.85
C LYS A 30 -10.97 -1.40 -11.50
N HIS A 31 -10.55 -2.61 -11.12
CA HIS A 31 -9.23 -2.81 -10.53
C HIS A 31 -8.56 -4.06 -11.12
N ALA A 32 -7.34 -3.90 -11.62
CA ALA A 32 -6.55 -4.99 -12.20
C ALA A 32 -5.94 -5.93 -11.15
N LYS A 33 -5.80 -5.45 -9.90
CA LYS A 33 -5.28 -6.23 -8.78
C LYS A 33 -6.35 -7.18 -8.23
N LYS A 34 -5.95 -8.42 -7.95
CA LYS A 34 -6.80 -9.51 -7.43
C LYS A 34 -6.72 -9.67 -5.91
N GLU A 35 -5.92 -8.85 -5.25
CA GLU A 35 -5.67 -8.90 -3.82
C GLU A 35 -6.53 -7.86 -3.10
N VAL A 36 -7.00 -8.24 -1.91
CA VAL A 36 -7.87 -7.41 -1.07
C VAL A 36 -7.32 -7.43 0.34
N VAL A 37 -7.45 -6.31 1.04
CA VAL A 37 -7.19 -6.23 2.46
C VAL A 37 -8.50 -6.51 3.19
N ILE A 38 -8.41 -7.38 4.21
CA ILE A 38 -9.50 -7.68 5.12
C ILE A 38 -9.10 -7.17 6.49
N GLU A 39 -9.77 -6.11 6.96
CA GLU A 39 -9.54 -5.53 8.27
C GLU A 39 -10.69 -5.86 9.21
N VAL A 40 -10.36 -6.33 10.41
CA VAL A 40 -11.33 -6.60 11.47
C VAL A 40 -11.26 -5.46 12.47
N ARG A 41 -12.37 -4.73 12.62
CA ARG A 41 -12.54 -3.63 13.58
C ARG A 41 -13.68 -3.98 14.55
N GLU A 42 -13.82 -3.17 15.60
CA GLU A 42 -14.89 -3.36 16.61
C GLU A 42 -16.30 -3.28 16.01
N ASP A 43 -16.48 -2.50 14.94
CA ASP A 43 -17.76 -2.25 14.28
C ASP A 43 -18.02 -3.16 13.06
N GLY A 44 -17.05 -4.02 12.69
CA GLY A 44 -17.27 -5.02 11.66
C GLY A 44 -16.03 -5.44 10.87
N LEU A 45 -16.28 -6.10 9.74
CA LEU A 45 -15.27 -6.58 8.80
C LEU A 45 -15.28 -5.69 7.55
N PHE A 46 -14.14 -5.11 7.24
CA PHE A 46 -13.96 -4.18 6.12
C PHE A 46 -13.12 -4.86 5.05
N ILE A 47 -13.68 -4.94 3.83
CA ILE A 47 -12.96 -5.46 2.66
C ILE A 47 -12.76 -4.30 1.72
N TYR A 48 -11.51 -3.97 1.45
CA TYR A 48 -11.14 -2.95 0.50
C TYR A 48 -10.00 -3.45 -0.38
N LEU A 49 -9.88 -2.85 -1.55
CA LEU A 49 -8.79 -3.17 -2.45
C LEU A 49 -7.51 -2.60 -1.90
N ASP A 50 -6.43 -3.37 -2.04
CA ASP A 50 -5.12 -2.86 -1.70
C ASP A 50 -4.77 -1.69 -2.65
N THR A 51 -4.76 -0.49 -2.08
CA THR A 51 -4.33 0.75 -2.73
C THR A 51 -2.96 1.19 -2.22
N LEU A 52 -2.37 0.44 -1.29
CA LEU A 52 -1.18 0.82 -0.54
C LEU A 52 -0.17 -0.32 -0.61
N THR A 53 0.49 -0.40 -1.76
CA THR A 53 1.88 -0.86 -1.79
C THR A 53 2.75 0.36 -2.00
N THR A 54 2.79 1.25 -1.01
CA THR A 54 3.84 2.26 -0.92
C THR A 54 4.65 1.96 0.33
N MET A 55 5.97 2.17 0.31
CA MET A 55 6.85 1.81 1.42
C MET A 55 6.40 2.46 2.73
N GLU A 56 5.75 3.62 2.64
CA GLU A 56 5.21 4.42 3.74
C GLU A 56 4.01 3.77 4.46
N SER A 57 3.37 2.78 3.83
CA SER A 57 2.24 2.05 4.42
C SER A 57 2.66 0.86 5.29
N ASP A 58 3.96 0.50 5.27
CA ASP A 58 4.51 -0.53 6.16
C ASP A 58 4.57 -0.01 7.61
N PRO A 59 3.99 -0.70 8.61
CA PRO A 59 4.08 -0.32 10.02
C PRO A 59 5.53 -0.16 10.54
N GLN A 60 6.49 -0.84 9.92
CA GLN A 60 7.92 -0.73 10.25
C GLN A 60 8.60 0.46 9.56
N PHE A 61 7.98 1.09 8.56
CA PHE A 61 8.56 2.23 7.87
C PHE A 61 8.79 3.42 8.78
N GLN A 62 7.83 3.73 9.67
CA GLN A 62 8.02 4.80 10.65
C GLN A 62 9.22 4.53 11.56
N GLN A 63 9.38 3.29 12.02
CA GLN A 63 10.53 2.89 12.86
C GLN A 63 11.84 2.96 12.08
N PHE A 64 11.83 2.60 10.81
CA PHE A 64 12.98 2.72 9.91
C PHE A 64 13.40 4.17 9.72
N ILE A 65 12.45 5.07 9.45
CA ILE A 65 12.72 6.50 9.29
C ILE A 65 13.22 7.11 10.59
N GLU A 66 12.61 6.78 11.74
CA GLU A 66 13.09 7.24 13.05
C GLU A 66 14.53 6.78 13.34
N ALA A 67 14.84 5.51 13.07
CA ALA A 67 16.19 4.98 13.23
C ALA A 67 17.20 5.68 12.29
N LEU A 68 16.82 5.92 11.04
CA LEU A 68 17.65 6.65 10.08
C LEU A 68 17.90 8.10 10.52
N PHE A 69 16.88 8.79 11.03
CA PHE A 69 17.03 10.14 11.57
C PHE A 69 17.95 10.17 12.78
N GLN A 70 17.80 9.21 13.69
CA GLN A 70 18.65 9.13 14.87
C GLN A 70 20.11 8.86 14.47
N ASP A 71 20.35 7.90 13.58
CA ASP A 71 21.68 7.58 13.07
C ASP A 71 22.31 8.77 12.34
N ALA A 72 21.55 9.48 11.51
CA ALA A 72 21.97 10.71 10.84
C ALA A 72 22.37 11.84 11.80
N MET A 73 21.69 11.95 12.96
CA MET A 73 22.01 12.94 13.99
C MET A 73 23.25 12.54 14.82
N GLU A 74 23.42 11.25 15.09
CA GLU A 74 24.55 10.72 15.86
C GLU A 74 25.83 10.62 15.02
N HIS A 75 25.69 10.39 13.71
CA HIS A 75 26.78 10.19 12.75
C HIS A 75 26.64 11.10 11.51
N PRO A 76 26.67 12.43 11.67
CA PRO A 76 26.51 13.36 10.55
C PRO A 76 27.61 13.23 9.48
N GLU A 77 28.77 12.68 9.81
CA GLU A 77 29.84 12.36 8.86
C GLU A 77 29.50 11.23 7.88
N GLN A 78 28.50 10.41 8.19
CA GLN A 78 28.03 9.33 7.32
C GLN A 78 26.97 9.82 6.31
N LEU A 79 26.42 11.03 6.52
CA LEU A 79 25.54 11.69 5.57
C LEU A 79 26.35 12.13 4.35
N LYS A 80 26.28 11.35 3.29
CA LYS A 80 26.87 11.68 2.00
C LYS A 80 25.97 12.64 1.23
N ASN A 81 26.58 13.50 0.42
CA ASN A 81 25.82 14.31 -0.51
C ASN A 81 25.12 13.41 -1.52
N LEU A 82 23.95 13.85 -2.00
CA LEU A 82 23.20 13.10 -3.02
C LEU A 82 24.07 12.84 -4.26
N GLU A 83 24.85 13.82 -4.69
CA GLU A 83 25.78 13.71 -5.83
C GLU A 83 26.91 12.69 -5.60
N GLU A 84 27.18 12.27 -4.37
CA GLU A 84 28.19 11.26 -4.02
C GLU A 84 27.62 9.84 -3.96
N VAL A 85 26.29 9.71 -3.93
CA VAL A 85 25.57 8.43 -3.79
C VAL A 85 24.78 8.11 -5.06
N TRP A 86 24.32 9.14 -5.77
CA TRP A 86 23.59 9.03 -7.01
C TRP A 86 24.58 8.79 -8.16
N ASP A 87 24.59 7.58 -8.68
CA ASP A 87 25.42 7.16 -9.80
C ASP A 87 24.56 6.67 -10.98
N GLU A 88 25.21 6.31 -12.08
CA GLU A 88 24.53 5.83 -13.29
C GLU A 88 23.72 4.54 -13.03
N GLU A 89 24.07 3.74 -12.00
CA GLU A 89 23.28 2.55 -11.63
C GLU A 89 21.89 2.95 -11.09
N TRP A 90 21.80 4.06 -10.34
CA TRP A 90 20.50 4.60 -9.90
C TRP A 90 19.66 5.11 -11.06
N ASP A 91 20.27 5.77 -12.05
CA ASP A 91 19.58 6.25 -13.24
C ASP A 91 19.02 5.09 -14.07
N GLU A 92 19.76 3.99 -14.19
CA GLU A 92 19.30 2.76 -14.86
C GLU A 92 18.20 2.04 -14.06
N LEU A 93 18.32 1.97 -12.73
CA LEU A 93 17.32 1.34 -11.86
C LEU A 93 15.98 2.08 -11.86
N LEU A 94 16.02 3.40 -12.07
CA LEU A 94 14.84 4.27 -12.12
C LEU A 94 14.36 4.52 -13.56
N GLU A 95 15.00 3.92 -14.56
CA GLU A 95 14.60 4.05 -15.95
C GLU A 95 13.19 3.49 -16.17
N GLY A 96 12.26 4.36 -16.57
CA GLY A 96 10.85 4.01 -16.77
C GLY A 96 9.95 4.21 -15.55
N VAL A 97 10.48 4.72 -14.43
CA VAL A 97 9.66 5.28 -13.34
C VAL A 97 9.16 6.65 -13.78
N ASP A 98 7.90 6.71 -14.21
CA ASP A 98 7.25 7.96 -14.63
C ASP A 98 6.87 8.77 -13.39
N VAL A 99 7.60 9.86 -13.13
CA VAL A 99 7.33 10.81 -12.03
C VAL A 99 6.31 11.88 -12.45
N SER A 100 5.41 11.55 -13.39
CA SER A 100 4.29 12.41 -13.77
C SER A 100 3.17 12.37 -12.72
N ASP A 101 3.48 12.82 -11.52
CA ASP A 101 2.45 13.36 -10.64
C ASP A 101 2.16 14.79 -11.09
N GLU A 102 1.02 14.95 -11.78
CA GLU A 102 0.32 16.23 -11.92
C GLU A 102 0.19 16.89 -10.53
N ILE A 103 0.89 18.01 -10.33
CA ILE A 103 0.67 18.94 -9.21
C ILE A 103 -0.57 19.80 -9.48
#